data_AF-A0A1V6TUN5-F1
#
_entry.id   AF-A0A1V6TUN5-F1
#
_cell.length_a   1.000
_cell.length_b   1.000
_cell.length_c   1.000
_cell.angle_alpha   90.00
_cell.angle_beta   90.00
_cell.angle_gamma   90.00
#
_symmetry.space_group_name_H-M   'P 1'
#
loop_
_entity.id
_entity.type
_entity.pdbx_description
1 polymer ?
#
loop_
_entity_poly.entity_id
_entity_poly.type
_entity_poly.pdbx_seq_one_letter_code
_entity_poly.pdbx_strand_id
1 'polypeptide(L)'
;MSNGSGSAAELQQLQQDQGDLKKRLAIIRISEPISDVGETNPSPTKRGSDVSLSNLNDPTPAVLEADLTHYKELFSKLRFSYLEQVTKEKFLRAIVGDPPLVVGHNENVELETQLADVKAELKSKKEEARLMIEEMEKIGRNLASRYKNVEIQMEQLSTLPESIENLESTIAGLKAKQVASMDSSDPRSSQNLSLPATMSLLSERESELAALNRQIAAVQNTLPRKTREAEAIERECSVLERRKVETIAQAQEAQRKKQQGESDGLEEMGRWYRGAEETLKEMVGTEG
;
A
#
# COMPACT_ATOMS: atom_id res chain seq x y z
N MET A 1 -1.57 22.69 26.54
CA MET A 1 -1.12 22.98 25.15
C MET A 1 0.22 23.72 25.24
N SER A 2 1.36 23.01 25.36
CA SER A 2 2.69 23.67 25.34
C SER A 2 3.85 22.74 24.96
N ASN A 3 3.60 21.72 24.12
CA ASN A 3 4.64 20.74 23.76
C ASN A 3 5.19 20.90 22.33
N GLY A 4 4.70 21.86 21.53
CA GLY A 4 5.10 22.03 20.12
C GLY A 4 6.29 22.97 19.89
N SER A 5 6.69 23.78 20.87
CA SER A 5 7.83 24.70 20.74
C SER A 5 9.19 24.05 21.01
N GLY A 6 9.22 22.93 21.74
CA GLY A 6 10.45 22.21 22.06
C GLY A 6 11.01 21.43 20.86
N SER A 7 10.15 20.81 20.06
CA SER A 7 10.56 19.97 18.92
C SER A 7 11.15 20.78 17.76
N ALA A 8 10.62 21.97 17.47
CA ALA A 8 11.17 22.84 16.44
C ALA A 8 12.57 23.37 16.81
N ALA A 9 12.78 23.69 18.09
CA ALA A 9 14.09 24.09 18.60
C ALA A 9 15.10 22.94 18.57
N GLU A 10 14.70 21.72 18.93
CA GLU A 10 15.54 20.52 18.83
C GLU A 10 15.93 20.19 17.38
N LEU A 11 15.02 20.32 16.42
CA LEU A 11 15.33 20.11 15.00
C LEU A 11 16.33 21.14 14.47
N GLN A 12 16.20 22.41 14.88
CA GLN A 12 17.13 23.46 14.49
C GLN A 12 18.52 23.28 15.14
N GLN A 13 18.56 22.80 16.38
CA GLN A 13 19.79 22.43 17.09
C GLN A 13 20.50 21.28 16.36
N LEU A 14 19.76 20.22 16.00
CA LEU A 14 20.30 19.08 15.24
C LEU A 14 20.81 19.47 13.85
N GLN A 15 20.17 20.44 13.19
CA GLN A 15 20.58 20.94 11.88
C GLN A 15 21.87 21.78 11.97
N GLN A 16 22.04 22.56 13.04
CA GLN A 16 23.30 23.25 13.33
C GLN A 16 24.41 22.28 13.70
N ASP A 17 24.12 21.31 14.57
CA ASP A 17 25.08 20.27 14.97
C ASP A 17 25.50 19.41 13.77
N GLN A 18 24.59 19.09 12.83
CA GLN A 18 24.92 18.43 11.57
C GLN A 18 25.77 19.30 10.64
N GLY A 19 25.52 20.61 10.58
CA GLY A 19 26.34 21.55 9.82
C GLY A 19 27.77 21.62 10.37
N ASP A 20 27.93 21.58 11.68
CA ASP A 20 29.22 21.55 12.36
C ASP A 20 29.89 20.16 12.23
N LEU A 21 29.11 19.08 12.25
CA LEU A 21 29.60 17.72 12.01
C LEU A 21 30.10 17.55 10.57
N LYS A 22 29.42 18.11 9.56
CA LYS A 22 29.90 18.14 8.16
C LYS A 22 31.21 18.90 8.02
N LYS A 23 31.42 19.96 8.80
CA LYS A 23 32.70 20.69 8.85
C LYS A 23 33.80 19.91 9.55
N ARG A 24 33.47 19.18 10.64
CA ARG A 24 34.43 18.36 11.41
C ARG A 24 34.78 17.03 10.72
N LEU A 25 33.85 16.44 9.97
CA LEU A 25 34.03 15.22 9.18
C LEU A 25 34.63 15.48 7.80
N ALA A 26 34.83 16.74 7.41
CA ALA A 26 35.68 17.13 6.29
C ALA A 26 37.15 16.90 6.68
N ILE A 27 37.51 15.63 6.90
CA ILE A 27 38.87 15.20 7.22
C ILE A 27 39.66 15.28 5.91
N ILE A 28 40.41 16.38 5.79
CA ILE A 28 41.34 16.74 4.72
C ILE A 28 40.65 17.20 3.43
N ARG A 29 40.48 18.52 3.29
CA ARG A 29 40.34 19.14 1.98
C ARG A 29 41.66 18.95 1.23
N ILE A 30 41.76 17.90 0.42
CA ILE A 30 42.91 17.63 -0.47
C ILE A 30 43.08 18.76 -1.51
N SER A 31 42.11 19.68 -1.60
CA SER A 31 42.09 20.86 -2.46
C SER A 31 42.71 22.13 -1.85
N GLU A 32 43.18 22.12 -0.61
CA GLU A 32 43.94 23.25 -0.05
C GLU A 32 45.44 23.06 -0.34
N PRO A 33 46.10 24.00 -1.04
CA PRO A 33 47.51 23.88 -1.39
C PRO A 33 48.39 23.96 -0.14
N ILE A 34 49.46 23.15 -0.10
CA ILE A 34 50.53 23.16 0.94
C ILE A 34 51.45 24.41 0.80
N SER A 35 50.92 25.51 0.25
CA SER A 35 51.67 26.71 -0.06
C SER A 35 51.13 27.89 0.74
N ASP A 36 51.30 27.83 2.06
CA ASP A 36 51.35 29.05 2.86
C ASP A 36 52.43 28.95 3.93
N VAL A 37 53.68 28.92 3.45
CA VAL A 37 54.85 29.27 4.27
C VAL A 37 55.73 30.18 3.42
N GLY A 38 55.45 31.48 3.47
CA GLY A 38 56.39 32.51 3.02
C GLY A 38 55.77 33.57 2.12
N GLU A 39 55.21 34.61 2.73
CA GLU A 39 55.06 35.91 2.09
C GLU A 39 56.43 36.43 1.63
N THR A 40 56.72 36.40 0.33
CA THR A 40 57.71 37.31 -0.27
C THR A 40 57.21 37.85 -1.60
N ASN A 41 57.05 39.18 -1.63
CA ASN A 41 56.61 40.06 -2.71
C ASN A 41 57.06 39.65 -4.14
N PRO A 42 56.20 39.79 -5.17
CA PRO A 42 56.59 39.51 -6.54
C PRO A 42 57.32 40.72 -7.16
N SER A 43 58.55 40.51 -7.62
CA SER A 43 59.22 41.43 -8.55
C SER A 43 58.86 41.08 -9.99
N PRO A 44 58.57 42.05 -10.88
CA PRO A 44 58.17 41.78 -12.24
C PRO A 44 59.42 41.77 -13.12
N THR A 45 59.93 40.59 -13.48
CA THR A 45 60.73 40.32 -14.69
C THR A 45 61.41 38.96 -14.57
N LYS A 46 60.66 37.88 -14.81
CA LYS A 46 61.28 36.65 -15.27
C LYS A 46 60.33 35.93 -16.21
N ARG A 47 60.72 35.88 -17.47
CA ARG A 47 60.16 35.01 -18.50
C ARG A 47 60.34 33.56 -18.03
N GLY A 48 59.38 33.03 -17.29
CA GLY A 48 59.16 31.61 -17.12
C GLY A 48 57.91 31.27 -17.92
N SER A 49 58.06 30.45 -18.96
CA SER A 49 56.95 29.77 -19.62
C SER A 49 56.35 28.78 -18.63
N ASP A 50 55.44 29.26 -17.79
CA ASP A 50 54.74 28.46 -16.80
C ASP A 50 53.27 28.34 -17.20
N VAL A 51 52.93 27.20 -17.80
CA VAL A 51 51.56 26.83 -18.19
C VAL A 51 50.78 26.29 -16.97
N SER A 52 51.36 26.35 -15.76
CA SER A 52 50.71 25.84 -14.54
C SER A 52 50.03 26.92 -13.68
N LEU A 53 50.14 28.22 -14.02
CA LEU A 53 49.47 29.28 -13.24
C LEU A 53 48.02 29.59 -13.69
N SER A 54 47.61 29.15 -14.89
CA SER A 54 46.25 29.38 -15.41
C SER A 54 45.21 28.36 -14.93
N ASN A 55 45.64 27.25 -14.32
CA ASN A 55 44.76 26.14 -13.91
C ASN A 55 44.40 26.15 -12.41
N LEU A 56 44.72 27.24 -11.70
CA LEU A 56 44.60 27.34 -10.24
C LEU A 56 43.15 27.54 -9.75
N ASN A 57 42.23 27.93 -10.63
CA ASN A 57 40.89 28.37 -10.21
C ASN A 57 39.80 27.29 -10.23
N ASP A 58 40.00 26.13 -10.88
CA ASP A 58 39.04 25.01 -10.86
C ASP A 58 39.74 23.66 -11.19
N PRO A 59 40.28 22.92 -10.20
CA PRO A 59 40.93 21.64 -10.45
C PRO A 59 39.89 20.57 -10.80
N THR A 60 39.63 20.39 -12.09
CA THR A 60 38.86 19.24 -12.58
C THR A 60 39.73 17.98 -12.45
N PRO A 61 39.19 16.82 -12.04
CA PRO A 61 39.96 15.59 -11.82
C PRO A 61 40.86 15.18 -13.01
N ALA A 62 40.42 15.44 -14.23
CA ALA A 62 41.18 15.18 -15.45
C ALA A 62 42.43 16.08 -15.61
N VAL A 63 42.39 17.31 -15.11
CA VAL A 63 43.54 18.24 -15.15
C VAL A 63 44.60 17.80 -14.15
N LEU A 64 44.18 17.36 -12.95
CA LEU A 64 45.09 16.85 -11.93
C LEU A 64 45.83 15.59 -12.40
N GLU A 65 45.15 14.69 -13.11
CA GLU A 65 45.78 13.49 -13.69
C GLU A 65 46.83 13.85 -14.75
N ALA A 66 46.54 14.84 -15.60
CA ALA A 66 47.50 15.34 -16.59
C ALA A 66 48.74 15.97 -15.92
N ASP A 67 48.56 16.76 -14.87
CA ASP A 67 49.68 17.35 -14.13
C ASP A 67 50.53 16.28 -13.43
N LEU A 68 49.90 15.28 -12.81
CA LEU A 68 50.61 14.16 -12.17
C LEU A 68 51.47 13.36 -13.17
N THR A 69 50.96 13.13 -14.38
CA THR A 69 51.73 12.46 -15.44
C THR A 69 52.90 13.31 -15.92
N HIS A 70 52.69 14.61 -16.14
CA HIS A 70 53.76 15.54 -16.50
C HIS A 70 54.87 15.62 -15.43
N TYR A 71 54.52 15.79 -14.15
CA TYR A 71 55.50 15.83 -13.08
C TYR A 71 56.26 14.50 -12.94
N LYS A 72 55.58 13.37 -13.09
CA LYS A 72 56.23 12.05 -13.06
C LYS A 72 57.29 11.93 -14.16
N GLU A 73 57.02 12.41 -15.37
CA GLU A 73 58.00 12.41 -16.45
C GLU A 73 59.15 13.38 -16.20
N LEU A 74 58.85 14.61 -15.76
CA LEU A 74 59.86 15.62 -15.43
C LEU A 74 60.81 15.12 -14.34
N PHE A 75 60.28 14.60 -13.23
CA PHE A 75 61.09 14.07 -12.13
C PHE A 75 61.86 12.81 -12.54
N SER A 76 61.30 11.98 -13.43
CA SER A 76 62.04 10.82 -13.96
C SER A 76 63.25 11.26 -14.80
N LYS A 77 63.07 12.26 -15.67
CA LYS A 77 64.17 12.86 -16.46
C LYS A 77 65.20 13.54 -15.57
N LEU A 78 64.75 14.31 -14.57
CA LEU A 78 65.63 14.99 -13.62
C LEU A 78 66.43 13.98 -12.79
N ARG A 79 65.78 12.93 -12.28
CA ARG A 79 66.43 11.84 -11.55
C ARG A 79 67.48 11.13 -12.42
N PHE A 80 67.16 10.86 -13.69
CA PHE A 80 68.11 10.23 -14.62
C PHE A 80 69.33 11.13 -14.85
N SER A 81 69.11 12.40 -15.19
CA SER A 81 70.18 13.38 -15.42
C SER A 81 71.07 13.57 -14.19
N TYR A 82 70.46 13.68 -13.00
CA TYR A 82 71.20 13.81 -11.74
C TYR A 82 72.05 12.57 -11.45
N LEU A 83 71.46 11.37 -11.56
CA LEU A 83 72.20 10.12 -11.35
C LEU A 83 73.36 9.98 -12.34
N GLU A 84 73.14 10.32 -13.62
CA GLU A 84 74.17 10.30 -14.64
C GLU A 84 75.30 11.30 -14.32
N GLN A 85 74.96 12.52 -13.90
CA GLN A 85 75.95 13.54 -13.58
C GLN A 85 76.76 13.17 -12.33
N VAL A 86 76.10 12.75 -11.25
CA VAL A 86 76.77 12.36 -10.00
C VAL A 86 77.64 11.12 -10.21
N THR A 87 77.20 10.15 -11.02
CA THR A 87 78.02 8.96 -11.31
C THR A 87 79.23 9.32 -12.17
N LYS A 88 79.07 10.17 -13.19
CA LYS A 88 80.20 10.69 -13.97
C LYS A 88 81.21 11.44 -13.11
N GLU A 89 80.74 12.33 -12.24
CA GLU A 89 81.62 13.09 -11.33
C GLU A 89 82.33 12.15 -10.33
N LYS A 90 81.59 11.23 -9.71
CA LYS A 90 82.16 10.27 -8.75
C LYS A 90 83.19 9.37 -9.41
N PHE A 91 82.95 8.91 -10.64
CA PHE A 91 83.88 8.10 -11.41
C PHE A 91 85.17 8.87 -11.74
N LEU A 92 85.05 10.10 -12.24
CA LEU A 92 86.21 10.95 -12.53
C LEU A 92 87.00 11.25 -11.25
N ARG A 93 86.33 11.56 -10.14
CA ARG A 93 86.98 11.80 -8.85
C ARG A 93 87.67 10.55 -8.31
N ALA A 94 87.10 9.35 -8.52
CA ALA A 94 87.70 8.10 -8.08
C ALA A 94 88.98 7.74 -8.85
N ILE A 95 89.06 8.10 -10.13
CA ILE A 95 90.25 7.84 -10.98
C ILE A 95 91.33 8.92 -10.81
N VAL A 96 90.92 10.18 -10.65
CA VAL A 96 91.83 11.33 -10.56
C VAL A 96 92.27 11.63 -9.11
N GLY A 97 91.56 11.11 -8.11
CA GLY A 97 91.91 11.27 -6.71
C GLY A 97 93.23 10.58 -6.35
N ASP A 98 94.01 11.18 -5.45
CA ASP A 98 95.25 10.62 -4.90
C ASP A 98 95.06 10.32 -3.40
N PRO A 99 95.03 9.04 -2.97
CA PRO A 99 95.21 7.82 -3.75
C PRO A 99 93.94 7.39 -4.54
N PRO A 100 94.09 6.68 -5.68
CA PRO A 100 92.97 6.24 -6.50
C PRO A 100 92.10 5.25 -5.73
N LEU A 101 90.78 5.44 -5.81
CA LEU A 101 89.82 4.65 -5.05
C LEU A 101 89.55 3.33 -5.78
N VAL A 102 90.27 2.27 -5.41
CA VAL A 102 90.07 0.92 -5.92
C VAL A 102 89.15 0.18 -4.97
N VAL A 103 87.90 -0.05 -5.39
CA VAL A 103 86.94 -0.84 -4.60
C VAL A 103 87.42 -2.28 -4.52
N GLY A 104 87.70 -2.76 -3.31
CA GLY A 104 88.14 -4.13 -3.07
C GLY A 104 87.00 -5.13 -3.28
N HIS A 105 87.32 -6.37 -3.66
CA HIS A 105 86.30 -7.43 -3.77
C HIS A 105 85.56 -7.66 -2.43
N ASN A 106 86.26 -7.57 -1.30
CA ASN A 106 85.66 -7.72 0.03
C ASN A 106 84.66 -6.59 0.33
N GLU A 107 84.99 -5.34 0.00
CA GLU A 107 84.10 -4.19 0.18
C GLU A 107 82.84 -4.31 -0.69
N ASN A 108 82.98 -4.82 -1.93
CA ASN A 108 81.83 -5.13 -2.78
C ASN A 108 80.92 -6.21 -2.17
N VAL A 109 81.50 -7.28 -1.64
CA VAL A 109 80.71 -8.35 -0.99
C VAL A 109 79.98 -7.81 0.24
N GLU A 110 80.64 -6.99 1.07
CA GLU A 110 80.01 -6.34 2.22
C GLU A 110 78.85 -5.41 1.79
N LEU A 111 79.05 -4.57 0.77
CA LEU A 111 78.01 -3.70 0.24
C LEU A 111 76.85 -4.49 -0.40
N GLU A 112 77.12 -5.62 -1.05
CA GLU A 112 76.08 -6.50 -1.60
C GLU A 112 75.22 -7.11 -0.50
N THR A 113 75.82 -7.54 0.62
CA THR A 113 75.07 -8.05 1.77
C THR A 113 74.18 -6.99 2.40
N GLN A 114 74.70 -5.78 2.63
CA GLN A 114 73.93 -4.66 3.16
C GLN A 114 72.79 -4.25 2.22
N LEU A 115 73.04 -4.26 0.90
CA LEU A 115 72.03 -3.95 -0.10
C LEU A 115 70.93 -5.03 -0.10
N ALA A 116 71.29 -6.31 0.05
CA ALA A 116 70.32 -7.40 0.17
C ALA A 116 69.40 -7.19 1.37
N ASP A 117 69.95 -6.83 2.54
CA ASP A 117 69.19 -6.59 3.77
C ASP A 117 68.24 -5.38 3.62
N VAL A 118 68.77 -4.24 3.16
CA VAL A 118 67.96 -3.02 2.94
C VAL A 118 66.89 -3.26 1.88
N LYS A 119 67.16 -4.06 0.85
CA LYS A 119 66.19 -4.40 -0.19
C LYS A 119 65.10 -5.34 0.34
N ALA A 120 65.43 -6.24 1.27
CA ALA A 120 64.44 -7.07 1.95
C ALA A 120 63.53 -6.21 2.85
N GLU A 121 64.10 -5.31 3.64
CA GLU A 121 63.35 -4.39 4.49
C GLU A 121 62.43 -3.48 3.65
N LEU A 122 62.95 -2.90 2.57
CA LEU A 122 62.18 -2.05 1.66
C LEU A 122 61.02 -2.82 1.01
N LYS A 123 61.22 -4.09 0.64
CA LYS A 123 60.14 -4.94 0.11
C LYS A 123 59.07 -5.20 1.17
N SER A 124 59.48 -5.48 2.41
CA SER A 124 58.55 -5.69 3.52
C SER A 124 57.70 -4.44 3.77
N LYS A 125 58.32 -3.26 3.87
CA LYS A 125 57.60 -1.99 4.09
C LYS A 125 56.70 -1.63 2.91
N LYS A 126 57.10 -1.92 1.66
CA LYS A 126 56.25 -1.71 0.49
C LYS A 126 55.01 -2.59 0.51
N GLU A 127 55.15 -3.85 0.94
CA GLU A 127 54.01 -4.76 1.06
C GLU A 127 53.07 -4.33 2.19
N GLU A 128 53.60 -3.92 3.34
CA GLU A 128 52.81 -3.37 4.44
C GLU A 128 52.03 -2.12 4.00
N ALA A 129 52.69 -1.18 3.31
CA ALA A 129 52.02 0.00 2.78
C ALA A 129 50.95 -0.36 1.73
N ARG A 130 51.21 -1.37 0.88
CA ARG A 130 50.24 -1.86 -0.11
C ARG A 130 48.97 -2.39 0.58
N LEU A 131 49.14 -3.21 1.61
CA LEU A 131 48.03 -3.76 2.39
C LEU A 131 47.24 -2.67 3.12
N MET A 132 47.94 -1.70 3.72
CA MET A 132 47.30 -0.57 4.39
C MET A 132 46.48 0.30 3.43
N ILE A 133 46.99 0.55 2.21
CA ILE A 133 46.25 1.29 1.18
C ILE A 133 45.00 0.52 0.75
N GLU A 134 45.10 -0.80 0.56
CA GLU A 134 43.96 -1.64 0.19
C GLU A 134 42.87 -1.63 1.27
N GLU A 135 43.26 -1.73 2.54
CA GLU A 135 42.34 -1.63 3.67
C GLU A 135 41.68 -0.24 3.75
N MET A 136 42.46 0.83 3.59
CA MET A 136 41.94 2.19 3.60
C MET A 136 40.97 2.44 2.44
N GLU A 137 41.25 1.91 1.26
CA GLU A 137 40.35 2.00 0.10
C GLU A 137 39.04 1.23 0.35
N LYS A 138 39.11 0.06 0.98
CA LYS A 138 37.93 -0.72 1.37
C LYS A 138 37.08 0.03 2.41
N ILE A 139 37.71 0.61 3.42
CA ILE A 139 37.03 1.41 4.45
C ILE A 139 36.41 2.66 3.81
N GLY A 140 37.14 3.37 2.94
CA GLY A 140 36.65 4.54 2.21
C GLY A 140 35.41 4.22 1.36
N ARG A 141 35.44 3.12 0.60
CA ARG A 141 34.27 2.66 -0.16
C ARG A 141 33.08 2.30 0.72
N ASN A 142 33.32 1.64 1.86
CA ASN A 142 32.26 1.28 2.79
C ASN A 142 31.65 2.53 3.45
N LEU A 143 32.47 3.49 3.86
CA LEU A 143 32.06 4.75 4.44
C LEU A 143 31.22 5.57 3.45
N ALA A 144 31.68 5.72 2.21
CA ALA A 144 30.92 6.41 1.16
C ALA A 144 29.55 5.77 0.92
N SER A 145 29.48 4.44 0.92
CA SER A 145 28.22 3.70 0.77
C SER A 145 27.27 3.94 1.95
N ARG A 146 27.80 3.95 3.19
CA ARG A 146 27.00 4.24 4.39
C ARG A 146 26.51 5.68 4.40
N TYR A 147 27.37 6.63 4.06
CA TYR A 147 27.00 8.05 4.00
C TYR A 147 25.85 8.28 3.01
N LYS A 148 25.93 7.68 1.81
CA LYS A 148 24.84 7.74 0.83
C LYS A 148 23.53 7.16 1.35
N ASN A 149 23.58 6.06 2.12
CA ASN A 149 22.38 5.48 2.73
C ASN A 149 21.76 6.44 3.76
N VAL A 150 22.58 7.00 4.64
CA VAL A 150 22.13 7.99 5.64
C VAL A 150 21.53 9.23 4.98
N GLU A 151 22.11 9.69 3.87
CA GLU A 151 21.57 10.82 3.09
C GLU A 151 20.18 10.52 2.54
N ILE A 152 19.96 9.33 1.95
CA ILE A 152 18.64 8.89 1.50
C ILE A 152 17.64 8.79 2.67
N GLN A 153 18.07 8.25 3.80
CA GLN A 153 17.23 8.15 5.00
C GLN A 153 16.87 9.54 5.55
N MET A 154 17.79 10.50 5.48
CA MET A 154 17.55 11.88 5.89
C MET A 154 16.55 12.57 4.98
N GLU A 155 16.64 12.36 3.67
CA GLU A 155 15.64 12.86 2.71
C GLU A 155 14.25 12.27 3.02
N GLN A 156 14.16 10.96 3.27
CA GLN A 156 12.92 10.31 3.66
C GLN A 156 12.35 10.89 4.97
N LEU A 157 13.19 11.04 5.99
CA LEU A 157 12.81 11.66 7.27
C LEU A 157 12.35 13.12 7.10
N SER A 158 12.91 13.86 6.14
CA SER A 158 12.48 15.24 5.88
C SER A 158 11.07 15.33 5.28
N THR A 159 10.63 14.30 4.54
CA THR A 159 9.28 14.24 3.93
C THR A 159 8.21 13.66 4.85
N LEU A 160 8.62 12.94 5.89
CA LEU A 160 7.71 12.24 6.80
C LEU A 160 6.80 13.17 7.62
N PRO A 161 7.27 14.32 8.18
CA PRO A 161 6.42 15.26 8.92
C PRO A 161 5.25 15.79 8.10
N GLU A 162 5.49 16.18 6.86
CA GLU A 162 4.43 16.65 5.95
C GLU A 162 3.39 15.55 5.69
N SER A 163 3.84 14.31 5.48
CA SER A 163 2.92 13.16 5.35
C SER A 163 2.12 12.92 6.63
N ILE A 164 2.72 13.10 7.80
CA ILE A 164 2.03 12.94 9.09
C ILE A 164 0.96 14.03 9.24
N GLU A 165 1.29 15.30 9.00
CA GLU A 165 0.33 16.41 9.06
C GLU A 165 -0.83 16.21 8.09
N ASN A 166 -0.55 15.75 6.87
CA ASN A 166 -1.57 15.40 5.89
C ASN A 166 -2.48 14.28 6.38
N LEU A 167 -1.91 13.21 6.95
CA LEU A 167 -2.69 12.10 7.51
C LEU A 167 -3.52 12.55 8.72
N GLU A 168 -2.96 13.35 9.63
CA GLU A 168 -3.69 13.90 10.78
C GLU A 168 -4.86 14.80 10.34
N SER A 169 -4.64 15.65 9.34
CA SER A 169 -5.67 16.46 8.69
C SER A 169 -6.78 15.59 8.10
N THR A 170 -6.44 14.53 7.36
CA THR A 170 -7.45 13.61 6.81
C THR A 170 -8.23 12.88 7.89
N ILE A 171 -7.57 12.43 8.97
CA ILE A 171 -8.22 11.78 10.12
C ILE A 171 -9.16 12.77 10.81
N ALA A 172 -8.73 14.01 11.05
CA ALA A 172 -9.56 15.05 11.62
C ALA A 172 -10.79 15.33 10.74
N GLY A 173 -10.60 15.43 9.42
CA GLY A 173 -11.68 15.61 8.45
C GLY A 173 -12.66 14.43 8.41
N LEU A 174 -12.17 13.20 8.47
CA LEU A 174 -13.00 11.99 8.52
C LEU A 174 -13.79 11.91 9.83
N LYS A 175 -13.14 12.20 10.97
CA LYS A 175 -13.82 12.27 12.27
C LYS A 175 -14.89 13.36 12.29
N ALA A 176 -14.61 14.54 11.72
CA ALA A 176 -15.59 15.61 11.60
C ALA A 176 -16.79 15.20 10.72
N LYS A 177 -16.53 14.54 9.59
CA LYS A 177 -17.60 13.97 8.73
C LYS A 177 -18.41 12.88 9.45
N GLN A 178 -17.75 12.03 10.23
CA GLN A 178 -18.41 11.00 11.03
C GLN A 178 -19.33 11.62 12.10
N VAL A 179 -18.84 12.61 12.83
CA VAL A 179 -19.63 13.34 13.84
C VAL A 179 -20.79 14.09 13.18
N ALA A 180 -20.56 14.79 12.07
CA ALA A 180 -21.61 15.46 11.32
C ALA A 180 -22.66 14.48 10.76
N SER A 181 -22.26 13.27 10.39
CA SER A 181 -23.17 12.21 9.95
C SER A 181 -23.92 11.53 11.11
N MET A 182 -23.38 11.55 12.33
CA MET A 182 -24.10 11.14 13.54
C MET A 182 -25.11 12.20 14.00
N ASP A 183 -24.80 13.49 13.82
CA ASP A 183 -25.69 14.61 14.21
C ASP A 183 -26.81 14.86 13.19
N SER A 184 -26.67 14.39 11.94
CA SER A 184 -27.80 14.26 11.02
C SER A 184 -28.71 13.12 11.50
N SER A 185 -29.62 13.47 12.41
CA SER A 185 -30.69 12.64 12.96
C SER A 185 -31.74 12.24 11.90
N ASP A 186 -31.31 11.61 10.80
CA ASP A 186 -32.25 10.93 9.92
C ASP A 186 -32.53 9.54 10.51
N PRO A 187 -33.76 9.26 10.99
CA PRO A 187 -34.12 7.98 11.61
C PRO A 187 -34.02 6.77 10.67
N ARG A 188 -33.65 6.98 9.40
CA ARG A 188 -33.36 5.95 8.41
C ARG A 188 -31.88 5.51 8.36
N SER A 189 -30.98 6.18 9.06
CA SER A 189 -29.54 5.88 9.05
C SER A 189 -29.19 4.72 9.99
N SER A 190 -29.66 3.52 9.65
CA SER A 190 -29.14 2.26 10.22
C SER A 190 -27.66 2.01 9.90
N GLN A 191 -27.07 2.83 9.01
CA GLN A 191 -25.69 2.76 8.56
C GLN A 191 -24.68 3.42 9.52
N ASN A 192 -25.15 4.23 10.48
CA ASN A 192 -24.29 4.92 11.46
C ASN A 192 -24.33 4.31 12.87
N LEU A 193 -24.90 3.12 13.01
CA LEU A 193 -24.95 2.40 14.27
C LEU A 193 -23.57 1.85 14.62
N SER A 194 -23.22 1.87 15.91
CA SER A 194 -22.02 1.20 16.40
C SER A 194 -22.11 -0.31 16.14
N LEU A 195 -20.97 -0.98 15.98
CA LEU A 195 -20.93 -2.42 15.69
C LEU A 195 -21.78 -3.28 16.67
N PRO A 196 -21.81 -3.00 17.99
CA PRO A 196 -22.71 -3.71 18.89
C PRO A 196 -24.20 -3.48 18.59
N ALA A 197 -24.57 -2.24 18.22
CA ALA A 197 -25.94 -1.87 17.90
C ALA A 197 -26.43 -2.44 16.55
N THR A 198 -25.53 -2.58 15.57
CA THR A 198 -25.87 -3.28 14.32
C THR A 198 -26.07 -4.78 14.55
N MET A 199 -25.23 -5.40 15.39
CA MET A 199 -25.38 -6.82 15.75
C MET A 199 -26.69 -7.10 16.48
N SER A 200 -27.10 -6.24 17.42
CA SER A 200 -28.39 -6.40 18.10
C SER A 200 -29.57 -6.25 17.12
N LEU A 201 -29.54 -5.23 16.26
CA LEU A 201 -30.59 -5.00 15.27
C LEU A 201 -30.66 -6.15 14.24
N LEU A 202 -29.52 -6.71 13.85
CA LEU A 202 -29.47 -7.87 12.96
C LEU A 202 -30.11 -9.10 13.64
N SER A 203 -29.80 -9.35 14.90
CA SER A 203 -30.42 -10.47 15.65
C SER A 203 -31.95 -10.31 15.81
N GLU A 204 -32.43 -9.08 16.00
CA GLU A 204 -33.86 -8.78 16.07
C GLU A 204 -34.52 -9.08 14.72
N ARG A 205 -33.97 -8.57 13.61
CA ARG A 205 -34.48 -8.81 12.26
C ARG A 205 -34.43 -10.28 11.84
N GLU A 206 -33.39 -11.00 12.21
CA GLU A 206 -33.31 -12.45 12.00
C GLU A 206 -34.42 -13.20 12.76
N SER A 207 -34.72 -12.77 14.00
CA SER A 207 -35.81 -13.36 14.78
C SER A 207 -37.19 -13.05 14.18
N GLU A 208 -37.40 -11.84 13.68
CA GLU A 208 -38.62 -11.43 12.96
C GLU A 208 -38.79 -12.23 11.67
N LEU A 209 -37.73 -12.36 10.86
CA LEU A 209 -37.75 -13.17 9.64
C LEU A 209 -38.02 -14.64 9.94
N ALA A 210 -37.43 -15.19 11.00
CA ALA A 210 -37.72 -16.55 11.44
C ALA A 210 -39.18 -16.72 11.87
N ALA A 211 -39.76 -15.75 12.59
CA ALA A 211 -41.16 -15.76 12.97
C ALA A 211 -42.09 -15.66 11.75
N LEU A 212 -41.79 -14.77 10.80
CA LEU A 212 -42.57 -14.59 9.58
C LEU A 212 -42.51 -15.85 8.69
N ASN A 213 -41.34 -16.46 8.56
CA ASN A 213 -41.19 -17.74 7.84
C ASN A 213 -42.00 -18.87 8.48
N ARG A 214 -42.08 -18.93 9.82
CA ARG A 214 -42.95 -19.91 10.51
C ARG A 214 -44.43 -19.63 10.23
N GLN A 215 -44.86 -18.37 10.21
CA GLN A 215 -46.23 -18.00 9.87
C GLN A 215 -46.56 -18.36 8.42
N ILE A 216 -45.66 -18.06 7.47
CA ILE A 216 -45.82 -18.44 6.06
C ILE A 216 -45.94 -19.95 5.93
N ALA A 217 -45.09 -20.73 6.58
CA ALA A 217 -45.15 -22.19 6.55
C ALA A 217 -46.47 -22.72 7.14
N ALA A 218 -46.95 -22.15 8.25
CA ALA A 218 -48.23 -22.52 8.84
C ALA A 218 -49.41 -22.22 7.89
N VAL A 219 -49.42 -21.04 7.28
CA VAL A 219 -50.44 -20.65 6.30
C VAL A 219 -50.38 -21.57 5.08
N GLN A 220 -49.20 -21.82 4.52
CA GLN A 220 -49.00 -22.74 3.39
C GLN A 220 -49.49 -24.16 3.69
N ASN A 221 -49.33 -24.66 4.92
CA ASN A 221 -49.84 -25.97 5.33
C ASN A 221 -51.37 -26.01 5.50
N THR A 222 -51.98 -24.89 5.92
CA THR A 222 -53.45 -24.81 6.12
C THR A 222 -54.21 -24.48 4.83
N LEU A 223 -53.58 -23.77 3.89
CA LEU A 223 -54.15 -23.38 2.61
C LEU A 223 -54.76 -24.57 1.83
N PRO A 224 -54.06 -25.70 1.58
CA PRO A 224 -54.60 -26.80 0.77
C PRO A 224 -55.80 -27.49 1.42
N ARG A 225 -55.88 -27.48 2.76
CA ARG A 225 -57.04 -28.02 3.47
C ARG A 225 -58.24 -27.08 3.30
N LYS A 226 -58.04 -25.77 3.47
CA LYS A 226 -59.10 -24.77 3.31
C LYS A 226 -59.58 -24.65 1.87
N THR A 227 -58.70 -24.80 0.87
CA THR A 227 -59.12 -24.86 -0.54
C THR A 227 -59.98 -26.10 -0.80
N ARG A 228 -59.61 -27.28 -0.29
CA ARG A 228 -60.44 -28.49 -0.42
C ARG A 228 -61.80 -28.34 0.27
N GLU A 229 -61.84 -27.74 1.45
CA GLU A 229 -63.09 -27.45 2.17
C GLU A 229 -63.97 -26.46 1.37
N ALA A 230 -63.38 -25.41 0.79
CA ALA A 230 -64.11 -24.45 -0.06
C ALA A 230 -64.64 -25.09 -1.34
N GLU A 231 -63.83 -25.89 -2.06
CA GLU A 231 -64.27 -26.62 -3.24
C GLU A 231 -65.39 -27.64 -2.92
N ALA A 232 -65.38 -28.26 -1.73
CA ALA A 232 -66.44 -29.17 -1.32
C ALA A 232 -67.77 -28.42 -1.12
N ILE A 233 -67.73 -27.29 -0.42
CA ILE A 233 -68.91 -26.43 -0.23
C ILE A 233 -69.41 -25.88 -1.58
N GLU A 234 -68.51 -25.49 -2.49
CA GLU A 234 -68.89 -25.04 -3.83
C GLU A 234 -69.61 -26.14 -4.63
N ARG A 235 -69.14 -27.39 -4.54
CA ARG A 235 -69.84 -28.55 -5.13
C ARG A 235 -71.22 -28.73 -4.51
N GLU A 236 -71.36 -28.65 -3.19
CA GLU A 236 -72.66 -28.75 -2.50
C GLU A 236 -73.62 -27.62 -2.90
N CYS A 237 -73.15 -26.37 -2.93
CA CYS A 237 -73.91 -25.23 -3.42
C CYS A 237 -74.38 -25.44 -4.86
N SER A 238 -73.51 -25.95 -5.75
CA SER A 238 -73.90 -26.22 -7.14
C SER A 238 -75.01 -27.27 -7.27
N VAL A 239 -75.04 -28.28 -6.39
CA VAL A 239 -76.10 -29.30 -6.34
C VAL A 239 -77.40 -28.69 -5.80
N LEU A 240 -77.31 -27.88 -4.75
CA LEU A 240 -78.46 -27.17 -4.18
C LEU A 240 -79.06 -26.16 -5.17
N GLU A 241 -78.23 -25.46 -5.94
CA GLU A 241 -78.67 -24.57 -7.01
C GLU A 241 -79.40 -25.33 -8.12
N ARG A 242 -78.90 -26.48 -8.56
CA ARG A 242 -79.61 -27.34 -9.52
C ARG A 242 -80.96 -27.82 -8.97
N ARG A 243 -81.01 -28.30 -7.72
CA ARG A 243 -82.26 -28.69 -7.05
C ARG A 243 -83.23 -27.51 -6.94
N LYS A 244 -82.74 -26.31 -6.61
CA LYS A 244 -83.55 -25.09 -6.59
C LYS A 244 -84.14 -24.80 -7.97
N VAL A 245 -83.33 -24.87 -9.03
CA VAL A 245 -83.81 -24.66 -10.40
C VAL A 245 -84.84 -25.72 -10.81
N GLU A 246 -84.60 -26.98 -10.50
CA GLU A 246 -85.53 -28.09 -10.76
C GLU A 246 -86.86 -27.91 -10.02
N THR A 247 -86.83 -27.57 -8.73
CA THR A 247 -88.06 -27.32 -7.94
C THR A 247 -88.82 -26.09 -8.40
N ILE A 248 -88.12 -25.02 -8.80
CA ILE A 248 -88.75 -23.84 -9.42
C ILE A 248 -89.39 -24.22 -10.76
N ALA A 249 -88.71 -25.01 -11.60
CA ALA A 249 -89.26 -25.48 -12.86
C ALA A 249 -90.50 -26.37 -12.64
N GLN A 250 -90.45 -27.32 -11.69
CA GLN A 250 -91.61 -28.13 -11.31
C GLN A 250 -92.77 -27.28 -10.79
N ALA A 251 -92.50 -26.27 -9.96
CA ALA A 251 -93.53 -25.36 -9.46
C ALA A 251 -94.14 -24.51 -10.58
N GLN A 252 -93.33 -24.00 -11.51
CA GLN A 252 -93.79 -23.26 -12.69
C GLN A 252 -94.60 -24.15 -13.64
N GLU A 253 -94.19 -25.41 -13.86
CA GLU A 253 -94.94 -26.37 -14.67
C GLU A 253 -96.27 -26.74 -14.02
N ALA A 254 -96.30 -26.98 -12.70
CA ALA A 254 -97.54 -27.20 -11.96
C ALA A 254 -98.47 -25.98 -12.03
N GLN A 255 -97.93 -24.77 -11.89
CA GLN A 255 -98.68 -23.53 -12.05
C GLN A 255 -99.19 -23.36 -13.48
N ARG A 256 -98.39 -23.72 -14.49
CA ARG A 256 -98.80 -23.69 -15.91
C ARG A 256 -99.92 -24.69 -16.19
N LYS A 257 -99.83 -25.93 -15.68
CA LYS A 257 -100.89 -26.95 -15.79
C LYS A 257 -102.19 -26.48 -15.13
N LYS A 258 -102.10 -25.87 -13.95
CA LYS A 258 -103.24 -25.23 -13.28
C LYS A 258 -103.85 -24.09 -14.10
N GLN A 259 -103.05 -23.28 -14.77
CA GLN A 259 -103.54 -22.18 -15.63
C GLN A 259 -104.08 -22.65 -16.97
N GLN A 260 -103.58 -23.76 -17.51
CA GLN A 260 -104.04 -24.38 -18.76
C GLN A 260 -105.29 -25.25 -18.57
N GLY A 261 -105.79 -25.40 -17.33
CA GLY A 261 -107.04 -26.09 -17.05
C GLY A 261 -106.97 -27.61 -17.17
N GLU A 262 -105.76 -28.19 -17.17
CA GLU A 262 -105.58 -29.63 -16.99
C GLU A 262 -105.89 -29.96 -15.52
N SER A 263 -107.11 -30.43 -15.26
CA SER A 263 -107.53 -30.87 -13.93
C SER A 263 -106.55 -31.92 -13.43
N ASP A 264 -106.03 -31.73 -12.22
CA ASP A 264 -105.25 -32.75 -11.53
C ASP A 264 -106.06 -34.06 -11.57
N GLY A 265 -105.48 -35.15 -12.05
CA GLY A 265 -106.20 -36.43 -12.17
C GLY A 265 -106.78 -36.90 -10.83
N LEU A 266 -106.22 -36.41 -9.71
CA LEU A 266 -106.79 -36.56 -8.37
C LEU A 266 -108.10 -35.79 -8.15
N GLU A 267 -108.24 -34.56 -8.66
CA GLU A 267 -109.50 -33.80 -8.55
C GLU A 267 -110.58 -34.39 -9.45
N GLU A 268 -110.22 -34.86 -10.65
CA GLU A 268 -111.13 -35.57 -11.56
C GLU A 268 -111.59 -36.89 -10.96
N MET A 269 -110.67 -37.70 -10.40
CA MET A 269 -111.04 -38.90 -9.66
C MET A 269 -111.87 -38.58 -8.42
N GLY A 270 -111.57 -37.51 -7.69
CA GLY A 270 -112.35 -37.08 -6.52
C GLY A 270 -113.75 -36.59 -6.88
N ARG A 271 -113.93 -35.97 -8.06
CA ARG A 271 -115.26 -35.62 -8.61
C ARG A 271 -116.00 -36.87 -9.11
N TRP A 272 -115.31 -37.80 -9.76
CA TRP A 272 -115.89 -39.07 -10.19
C TRP A 272 -116.31 -39.93 -8.99
N TYR A 273 -115.50 -40.03 -7.94
CA TYR A 273 -115.86 -40.73 -6.70
C TYR A 273 -117.03 -40.03 -5.99
N ARG A 274 -117.09 -38.69 -5.96
CA ARG A 274 -118.27 -37.98 -5.43
C ARG A 274 -119.53 -38.20 -6.26
N GLY A 275 -119.43 -38.19 -7.59
CA GLY A 275 -120.57 -38.51 -8.46
C GLY A 275 -120.99 -39.99 -8.37
N ALA A 276 -120.03 -40.90 -8.21
CA ALA A 276 -120.29 -42.31 -7.94
C ALA A 276 -120.96 -42.50 -6.55
N GLU A 277 -120.52 -41.77 -5.53
CA GLU A 277 -121.16 -41.73 -4.21
C GLU A 277 -122.58 -41.17 -4.28
N GLU A 278 -122.80 -40.09 -5.04
CA GLU A 278 -124.11 -39.45 -5.19
C GLU A 278 -125.10 -40.34 -5.97
N THR A 279 -124.66 -40.99 -7.04
CA THR A 279 -125.47 -41.97 -7.79
C THR A 279 -125.75 -43.25 -7.00
N LEU A 280 -124.80 -43.71 -6.16
CA LEU A 280 -125.04 -44.78 -5.19
C LEU A 280 -126.04 -44.35 -4.11
N LYS A 281 -125.97 -43.11 -3.62
CA LYS A 281 -126.96 -42.54 -2.69
C LYS A 281 -128.36 -42.46 -3.31
N GLU A 282 -128.45 -42.09 -4.58
CA GLU A 282 -129.73 -41.97 -5.30
C GLU A 282 -130.37 -43.34 -5.60
N MET A 283 -129.58 -44.37 -5.92
CA MET A 283 -130.08 -45.75 -6.13
C MET A 283 -130.48 -46.48 -4.84
N VAL A 284 -129.88 -46.14 -3.70
CA VAL A 284 -130.11 -46.84 -2.42
C VAL A 284 -131.17 -46.15 -1.55
N GLY A 285 -131.66 -44.97 -1.93
CA GLY A 285 -132.84 -44.35 -1.30
C GLY A 285 -132.64 -44.08 0.20
N THR A 286 -131.47 -43.58 0.58
CA THR A 286 -131.18 -43.15 1.96
C THR A 286 -130.75 -41.69 1.95
N GLU A 287 -131.61 -40.81 2.47
CA GLU A 287 -131.24 -39.43 2.82
C GLU A 287 -130.14 -39.42 3.89
N GLY A 288 -129.08 -38.66 3.65
CA GLY A 288 -127.94 -38.45 4.57
C GLY A 288 -126.60 -38.38 3.86
#